data_AF-Q6PQ96-F1
#
_entry.id   AF-Q6PQ96-F1
#
_cell.length_a   1.000
_cell.length_b   1.000
_cell.length_c   1.000
_cell.angle_alpha   90.00
_cell.angle_beta   90.00
_cell.angle_gamma   90.00
#
_symmetry.space_group_name_H-M   'P 1'
#
loop_
_entity.id
_entity.type
_entity.pdbx_description
1 polymer ?
#
loop_
_entity_poly.entity_id
_entity_poly.type
_entity_poly.pdbx_seq_one_letter_code
_entity_poly.pdbx_strand_id
1 'polypeptide(L)'
;KHQAVALRSGADHSVFYRCAFKGFQDTLYVYANRQFYRDCNIYGTIDFIFGNAVTVLQNCNIFVRKPMSNQQNTVTAQGRTDPNENTGIVIHNCRITASSDLKAIQNSVKTYLGRPW
;
A
#
# COMPACT_ATOMS: atom_id res chain seq x y z
N LYS A 1 -15.28 11.61 -5.10
CA LYS A 1 -14.09 11.88 -4.26
C LYS A 1 -14.14 10.87 -3.12
N HIS A 2 -13.21 9.92 -3.05
CA HIS A 2 -13.33 8.71 -2.19
C HIS A 2 -12.06 8.37 -1.41
N GLN A 3 -11.00 9.17 -1.56
CA GLN A 3 -9.72 8.96 -0.88
C GLN A 3 -9.85 9.16 0.64
N ALA A 4 -9.29 8.25 1.43
CA ALA A 4 -9.32 8.32 2.88
C ALA A 4 -8.04 7.70 3.49
N VAL A 5 -7.06 8.56 3.77
CA VAL A 5 -5.75 8.17 4.29
C VAL A 5 -5.84 7.78 5.77
N ALA A 6 -5.29 6.61 6.11
CA ALA A 6 -5.18 6.15 7.50
C ALA A 6 -3.87 6.62 8.16
N LEU A 7 -2.76 6.56 7.43
CA LEU A 7 -1.47 7.11 7.85
C LEU A 7 -0.81 7.84 6.68
N ARG A 8 -0.32 9.05 6.96
CA ARG A 8 0.63 9.76 6.10
C ARG A 8 1.95 9.95 6.85
N SER A 9 3.04 9.39 6.34
CA SER A 9 4.39 9.63 6.86
C SER A 9 5.20 10.45 5.87
N GLY A 10 5.74 11.58 6.32
CA GLY A 10 6.79 12.34 5.64
C GLY A 10 8.06 12.46 6.49
N ALA A 11 8.14 11.73 7.60
CA ALA A 11 9.26 11.80 8.52
C ALA A 11 10.44 10.95 8.01
N ASP A 12 11.63 11.54 8.01
CA ASP A 12 12.85 10.82 7.67
C ASP A 12 13.27 9.87 8.79
N HIS A 13 13.86 8.74 8.41
CA HIS A 13 14.22 7.63 9.30
C HIS A 13 13.05 7.10 10.15
N SER A 14 11.82 7.18 9.64
CA SER A 14 10.65 6.68 10.37
C SER A 14 10.58 5.15 10.33
N VAL A 15 10.27 4.55 11.48
CA VAL A 15 10.09 3.11 11.64
C VAL A 15 8.72 2.81 12.21
N PHE A 16 8.02 1.87 11.58
CA PHE A 16 6.75 1.34 12.07
C PHE A 16 6.89 -0.16 12.28
N TYR A 17 6.73 -0.61 13.53
CA TYR A 17 6.92 -1.99 13.94
C TYR A 17 5.65 -2.56 14.56
N ARG A 18 5.16 -3.70 14.02
CA ARG A 18 3.94 -4.38 14.51
C ARG A 18 2.70 -3.46 14.54
N CYS A 19 2.60 -2.56 13.56
CA CYS A 19 1.43 -1.70 13.40
C CYS A 19 0.39 -2.34 12.47
N ALA A 20 -0.85 -1.87 12.55
CA ALA A 20 -1.89 -2.18 11.58
C ALA A 20 -2.43 -0.90 10.93
N PHE A 21 -2.33 -0.82 9.60
CA PHE A 21 -2.86 0.29 8.80
C PHE A 21 -4.08 -0.21 8.03
N LYS A 22 -5.25 0.36 8.32
CA LYS A 22 -6.53 -0.16 7.80
C LYS A 22 -7.30 0.94 7.11
N GLY A 23 -7.59 0.74 5.83
CA GLY A 23 -8.44 1.64 5.05
C GLY A 23 -9.05 0.93 3.86
N PHE A 24 -9.35 1.73 2.83
CA PHE A 24 -9.79 1.28 1.52
C PHE A 24 -8.88 1.95 0.48
N GLN A 25 -9.36 3.00 -0.18
CA GLN A 25 -8.58 3.79 -1.13
C GLN A 25 -7.58 4.70 -0.38
N ASP A 26 -6.32 4.68 -0.81
CA ASP A 26 -5.23 5.55 -0.32
C ASP A 26 -4.86 5.31 1.16
N THR A 27 -4.84 4.06 1.63
CA THR A 27 -4.66 3.75 3.06
C THR A 27 -3.34 4.25 3.67
N LEU A 28 -2.21 3.89 3.08
CA LEU A 28 -0.87 4.20 3.57
C LEU A 28 -0.16 5.15 2.60
N TYR A 29 -0.09 6.43 2.98
CA TYR A 29 0.59 7.46 2.22
C TYR A 29 2.06 7.58 2.66
N VAL A 30 2.94 6.89 1.94
CA VAL A 30 4.40 7.00 2.06
C VAL A 30 4.88 8.27 1.33
N TYR A 31 4.59 9.42 1.95
CA TYR A 31 4.66 10.74 1.31
C TYR A 31 6.08 11.13 0.86
N ALA A 32 7.06 11.09 1.76
CA ALA A 32 8.44 11.54 1.48
C ALA A 32 9.48 10.93 2.44
N ASN A 33 10.77 11.10 2.12
CA ASN A 33 11.92 10.67 2.92
C ASN A 33 12.05 9.14 3.11
N ARG A 34 12.95 8.70 3.99
CA ARG A 34 13.28 7.28 4.20
C ARG A 34 12.40 6.66 5.26
N GLN A 35 11.77 5.53 4.94
CA GLN A 35 10.77 4.90 5.79
C GLN A 35 10.94 3.38 5.82
N PHE A 36 10.81 2.77 7.00
CA PHE A 36 10.90 1.32 7.18
C PHE A 36 9.67 0.78 7.92
N TYR A 37 9.01 -0.20 7.30
CA TYR A 37 7.83 -0.87 7.85
C TYR A 37 8.17 -2.35 8.08
N ARG A 38 8.06 -2.83 9.32
CA ARG A 38 8.42 -4.22 9.66
C ARG A 38 7.35 -4.92 10.49
N ASP A 39 7.05 -6.17 10.13
CA ASP A 39 6.06 -7.01 10.81
C ASP A 39 4.67 -6.34 10.90
N CYS A 40 4.34 -5.49 9.92
CA CYS A 40 3.08 -4.72 9.90
C CYS A 40 1.99 -5.44 9.11
N ASN A 41 0.73 -5.11 9.43
CA ASN A 41 -0.44 -5.53 8.65
C ASN A 41 -1.02 -4.31 7.92
N ILE A 42 -1.16 -4.39 6.59
CA ILE A 42 -1.66 -3.28 5.76
C ILE A 42 -2.88 -3.76 4.98
N TYR A 43 -3.98 -3.01 5.04
CA TYR A 43 -5.23 -3.38 4.39
C TYR A 43 -5.75 -2.26 3.48
N GLY A 44 -6.17 -2.58 2.26
CA GLY A 44 -6.83 -1.60 1.42
C GLY A 44 -7.31 -2.16 0.08
N THR A 45 -7.76 -1.26 -0.79
CA THR A 45 -8.37 -1.59 -2.09
C THR A 45 -7.61 -0.97 -3.26
N ILE A 46 -7.78 0.34 -3.48
CA ILE A 46 -7.17 1.09 -4.57
C ILE A 46 -5.99 1.90 -4.03
N ASP A 47 -4.83 1.76 -4.66
CA ASP A 47 -3.60 2.53 -4.42
C ASP A 47 -3.24 2.61 -2.93
N PHE A 48 -3.45 1.52 -2.20
CA PHE A 48 -3.51 1.60 -0.75
C PHE A 48 -2.13 1.66 -0.09
N ILE A 49 -1.05 1.54 -0.85
CA ILE A 49 0.32 1.92 -0.49
C ILE A 49 0.84 2.84 -1.60
N PHE A 50 0.88 4.15 -1.35
CA PHE A 50 1.16 5.13 -2.41
C PHE A 50 2.02 6.29 -1.93
N GLY A 51 2.68 6.95 -2.89
CA GLY A 51 3.52 8.12 -2.64
C GLY A 51 4.89 8.04 -3.30
N ASN A 52 5.83 8.87 -2.83
CA ASN A 52 7.15 9.04 -3.42
C ASN A 52 8.29 9.00 -2.37
N ALA A 53 8.12 8.23 -1.29
CA ALA A 53 9.19 7.99 -0.31
C ALA A 53 10.21 6.94 -0.78
N VAL A 54 11.34 6.84 -0.06
CA VAL A 54 12.24 5.68 -0.11
C VAL A 54 11.74 4.67 0.93
N THR A 55 10.93 3.70 0.50
CA THR A 55 10.18 2.83 1.40
C THR A 55 10.60 1.38 1.28
N VAL A 56 10.87 0.73 2.41
CA VAL A 56 10.97 -0.73 2.49
C VAL A 56 9.91 -1.26 3.44
N LEU A 57 9.08 -2.18 2.93
CA LEU A 57 8.17 -3.00 3.70
C LEU A 57 8.79 -4.40 3.81
N GLN A 58 9.10 -4.84 5.03
CA GLN A 58 9.73 -6.13 5.28
C GLN A 58 8.92 -7.00 6.21
N ASN A 59 8.71 -8.27 5.82
CA ASN A 59 7.96 -9.25 6.63
C ASN A 59 6.55 -8.78 7.01
N CYS A 60 5.93 -7.95 6.16
CA CYS A 60 4.58 -7.46 6.37
C CYS A 60 3.54 -8.43 5.77
N ASN A 61 2.33 -8.41 6.32
CA ASN A 61 1.16 -8.98 5.66
C ASN A 61 0.38 -7.85 4.99
N ILE A 62 0.15 -7.99 3.69
CA ILE A 62 -0.56 -7.03 2.85
C ILE A 62 -1.86 -7.69 2.41
N PHE A 63 -2.97 -7.14 2.88
CA PHE A 63 -4.30 -7.70 2.73
C PHE A 63 -5.15 -6.86 1.77
N VAL A 64 -5.45 -7.43 0.61
CA VAL A 64 -6.30 -6.78 -0.39
C VAL A 64 -7.77 -7.02 -0.04
N ARG A 65 -8.53 -5.93 0.10
CA ARG A 65 -9.94 -5.94 0.50
C ARG A 65 -10.89 -5.96 -0.67
N LYS A 66 -12.16 -6.28 -0.37
CA LYS A 66 -13.26 -6.14 -1.32
C LYS A 66 -13.47 -4.65 -1.63
N PRO A 67 -13.35 -4.22 -2.90
CA PRO A 67 -13.64 -2.85 -3.30
C PRO A 67 -15.14 -2.66 -3.50
N MET A 68 -15.55 -1.43 -3.88
CA MET A 68 -16.92 -1.19 -4.32
C MET A 68 -17.17 -1.85 -5.70
N SER A 69 -18.43 -1.90 -6.11
CA SER A 69 -18.81 -2.46 -7.41
C SER A 69 -18.07 -1.75 -8.56
N ASN A 70 -17.72 -2.50 -9.60
CA ASN A 70 -17.01 -2.02 -10.80
C ASN A 70 -15.64 -1.37 -10.55
N GLN A 71 -15.03 -1.62 -9.38
CA GLN A 71 -13.66 -1.20 -9.09
C GLN A 71 -12.67 -2.36 -9.22
N GLN A 72 -11.40 -2.00 -9.38
CA GLN A 72 -10.27 -2.92 -9.36
C GLN A 72 -9.32 -2.51 -8.23
N ASN A 73 -8.57 -3.47 -7.70
CA ASN A 73 -7.60 -3.22 -6.64
C ASN A 73 -6.20 -3.00 -7.20
N THR A 74 -5.44 -2.12 -6.57
CA THR A 74 -4.03 -1.86 -6.84
C THR A 74 -3.30 -1.76 -5.52
N VAL A 75 -2.28 -2.61 -5.32
CA VAL A 75 -1.51 -2.60 -4.07
C VAL A 75 -0.67 -1.33 -3.97
N THR A 76 0.04 -0.97 -5.05
CA THR A 76 0.88 0.22 -5.07
C THR A 76 0.48 1.24 -6.14
N ALA A 77 0.73 2.51 -5.82
CA ALA A 77 0.78 3.61 -6.78
C ALA A 77 2.01 4.46 -6.48
N GLN A 78 3.15 4.09 -7.07
CA GLN A 78 4.42 4.78 -6.86
C GLN A 78 4.46 6.02 -7.77
N GLY A 79 4.80 7.17 -7.18
CA GLY A 79 4.70 8.48 -7.85
C GLY A 79 6.03 9.17 -8.09
N ARG A 80 7.08 8.44 -8.49
CA ARG A 80 8.36 9.07 -8.89
C ARG A 80 8.16 9.80 -10.21
N THR A 81 8.47 11.10 -10.25
CA THR A 81 8.27 11.94 -11.44
C THR A 81 9.57 12.34 -12.13
N ASP A 82 10.71 12.26 -11.41
CA ASP A 82 12.03 12.58 -11.95
C ASP A 82 12.97 11.35 -11.83
N PRO A 83 13.66 10.93 -12.92
CA PRO A 83 14.60 9.81 -12.87
C PRO A 83 15.79 10.00 -11.92
N ASN A 84 16.08 11.24 -11.51
CA ASN A 84 17.14 11.58 -10.55
C ASN A 84 16.68 11.41 -9.08
N GLU A 85 15.39 11.19 -8.83
CA GLU A 85 14.90 10.83 -7.50
C GLU A 85 15.31 9.40 -7.14
N ASN A 86 15.81 9.23 -5.92
CA ASN A 86 16.23 7.94 -5.36
C ASN A 86 15.08 7.20 -4.63
N THR A 87 13.84 7.48 -5.04
CA THR A 87 12.61 7.04 -4.37
C THR A 87 12.08 5.74 -4.96
N GLY A 88 11.23 5.05 -4.19
CA GLY A 88 10.66 3.77 -4.60
C GLY A 88 10.03 3.01 -3.44
N ILE A 89 9.18 2.05 -3.78
CA ILE A 89 8.53 1.15 -2.81
C ILE A 89 9.09 -0.25 -3.02
N VAL A 90 9.74 -0.78 -2.00
CA VAL A 90 10.27 -2.16 -1.97
C VAL A 90 9.41 -3.01 -1.05
N ILE A 91 8.88 -4.11 -1.58
CA ILE A 91 8.14 -5.13 -0.84
C ILE A 91 9.03 -6.37 -0.71
N HIS A 92 9.58 -6.62 0.47
CA HIS A 92 10.61 -7.64 0.69
C HIS A 92 10.17 -8.67 1.73
N ASN A 93 10.12 -9.95 1.36
CA ASN A 93 9.65 -11.04 2.23
C ASN A 93 8.24 -10.79 2.82
N CYS A 94 7.36 -10.11 2.09
CA CYS A 94 5.98 -9.88 2.51
C CYS A 94 5.05 -10.95 1.95
N ARG A 95 3.87 -11.10 2.56
CA ARG A 95 2.77 -11.88 1.99
C ARG A 95 1.68 -10.95 1.48
N ILE A 96 1.33 -11.05 0.21
CA ILE A 96 0.20 -10.34 -0.39
C ILE A 96 -0.93 -11.35 -0.58
N THR A 97 -2.07 -11.13 0.09
CA THR A 97 -3.20 -12.07 0.08
C THR A 97 -4.54 -11.33 0.11
N ALA A 98 -5.60 -11.98 -0.34
CA ALA A 98 -6.96 -11.45 -0.17
C ALA A 98 -7.39 -11.50 1.30
N SER A 99 -8.02 -10.45 1.82
CA SER A 99 -8.72 -10.51 3.11
C SER A 99 -10.00 -11.33 2.99
N SER A 100 -10.58 -11.68 4.15
CA SER A 100 -11.77 -12.53 4.25
C SER A 100 -12.97 -12.04 3.43
N ASP A 101 -13.16 -10.73 3.32
CA ASP A 101 -14.23 -10.09 2.55
C ASP A 101 -14.03 -10.17 1.03
N LEU A 102 -12.78 -10.26 0.54
CA LEU A 102 -12.45 -10.44 -0.87
C LEU A 102 -12.39 -11.91 -1.27
N LYS A 103 -11.97 -12.81 -0.36
CA LYS A 103 -11.64 -14.20 -0.66
C LYS A 103 -12.75 -14.96 -1.40
N ALA A 104 -14.02 -14.71 -1.04
CA ALA A 104 -15.18 -15.36 -1.67
C ALA A 104 -15.45 -14.90 -3.11
N ILE A 105 -14.97 -13.72 -3.51
CA ILE A 105 -15.22 -13.11 -4.82
C ILE A 105 -13.93 -12.75 -5.56
N GLN A 106 -12.78 -13.27 -5.11
CA GLN A 106 -11.46 -12.86 -5.60
C GLN A 106 -11.28 -13.06 -7.11
N ASN A 107 -11.96 -14.06 -7.70
CA ASN A 107 -11.92 -14.34 -9.13
C ASN A 107 -12.73 -13.32 -9.96
N SER A 108 -13.60 -12.55 -9.31
CA SER A 108 -14.45 -11.52 -9.95
C SER A 108 -13.87 -10.11 -9.81
N VAL A 109 -12.82 -9.93 -8.99
CA VAL A 109 -12.21 -8.63 -8.72
C VAL A 109 -10.77 -8.63 -9.21
N LYS A 110 -10.52 -7.87 -10.27
CA LYS A 110 -9.15 -7.68 -10.77
C LYS A 110 -8.30 -7.00 -9.71
N THR A 111 -7.16 -7.60 -9.39
CA THR A 111 -6.19 -7.11 -8.41
C THR A 111 -4.81 -7.10 -9.04
N TYR A 112 -4.13 -5.97 -8.94
CA TYR A 112 -2.80 -5.76 -9.52
C TYR A 112 -1.79 -5.38 -8.42
N LEU A 113 -0.52 -5.72 -8.64
CA LEU A 113 0.56 -5.31 -7.73
C LEU A 113 0.75 -3.79 -7.69
N GLY A 114 0.41 -3.10 -8.76
CA GLY A 114 0.36 -1.64 -8.76
C GLY A 114 0.03 -1.06 -10.12
N ARG A 115 0.07 0.27 -10.18
CA ARG A 115 -0.01 1.08 -11.40
C ARG A 115 0.93 2.29 -11.27
N PRO A 116 1.48 2.83 -12.37
CA PRO A 116 2.15 4.12 -12.32
C PRO A 116 1.12 5.19 -11.95
N TRP A 117 1.38 5.92 -10.86
CA TRP A 117 0.49 7.01 -10.41
C TRP A 117 0.53 8.18 -11.40
#